data_AF-A0A1Y4UU34-F1
#
_entry.id   AF-A0A1Y4UU34-F1
#
_cell.length_a   1.000
_cell.length_b   1.000
_cell.length_c   1.000
_cell.angle_alpha   90.00
_cell.angle_beta   90.00
_cell.angle_gamma   90.00
#
_symmetry.space_group_name_H-M   'P 1'
#
loop_
_entity.id
_entity.type
_entity.pdbx_description
1 polymer ?
#
loop_
_entity_poly.entity_id
_entity_poly.type
_entity_poly.pdbx_seq_one_letter_code
_entity_poly.pdbx_strand_id
1 'polypeptide(L)'
;MLEKVDLSYCISIHKSQGAEFPVVIIPILKEHYIMLRRNLLYTAISRAKVKVILIGQKQAVFMAIHKSDVDKRNTILSDRIVAYYAREKQNLVG
;
A
#
# COMPACT_ATOMS: atom_id res chain seq x y z
N MET A 1 -10.00 30.65 4.14
CA MET A 1 -8.75 30.00 4.61
C MET A 1 -9.00 28.78 5.50
N LEU A 2 -10.09 28.75 6.30
CA LEU A 2 -10.49 27.57 7.08
C LEU A 2 -11.27 26.48 6.30
N GLU A 3 -11.74 26.76 5.09
CA GLU A 3 -12.57 25.83 4.30
C GLU A 3 -11.85 24.56 3.80
N LYS A 4 -10.53 24.44 4.00
CA LYS A 4 -9.72 23.29 3.55
C LYS A 4 -9.10 22.53 4.72
N VAL A 5 -9.77 22.47 5.86
CA VAL A 5 -9.31 21.75 7.05
C VAL A 5 -10.36 20.72 7.43
N ASP A 6 -9.94 19.45 7.48
CA ASP A 6 -10.76 18.33 7.96
C ASP A 6 -10.27 17.86 9.34
N LEU A 7 -11.16 17.25 10.11
CA LEU A 7 -10.80 16.54 11.34
C LEU A 7 -9.87 15.36 11.04
N SER A 8 -8.84 15.17 11.86
CA SER A 8 -7.79 14.16 11.67
C SER A 8 -7.69 13.13 12.79
N TYR A 9 -8.75 12.95 13.58
CA TYR A 9 -8.81 11.92 14.63
C TYR A 9 -8.60 10.49 14.09
N CYS A 10 -9.04 10.26 12.85
CA CYS A 10 -8.77 9.06 12.10
C CYS A 10 -8.45 9.46 10.66
N ILE A 11 -7.42 8.85 10.07
CA ILE A 11 -7.02 9.09 8.69
C ILE A 11 -6.90 7.76 7.95
N SER A 12 -7.24 7.79 6.66
CA SER A 12 -7.04 6.62 5.80
C SER A 12 -5.54 6.31 5.65
N ILE A 13 -5.22 5.04 5.40
CA ILE A 13 -3.84 4.57 5.14
C ILE A 13 -3.20 5.32 3.95
N HIS A 14 -4.00 5.71 2.95
CA HIS A 14 -3.52 6.49 1.81
C HIS A 14 -3.13 7.91 2.21
N LYS A 15 -3.93 8.57 3.07
CA LYS A 15 -3.62 9.91 3.59
C LYS A 15 -2.42 9.92 4.54
N SER A 16 -2.04 8.78 5.12
CA SER A 16 -0.85 8.65 5.98
C SER A 16 0.43 8.22 5.23
N GLN A 17 0.42 8.21 3.90
CA GLN A 17 1.60 7.85 3.12
C GLN A 17 2.77 8.80 3.41
N GLY A 18 3.93 8.22 3.75
CA GLY A 18 5.16 8.96 4.10
C GLY A 18 5.22 9.44 5.55
N ALA A 19 4.14 9.29 6.32
CA ALA A 19 4.13 9.57 7.75
C ALA A 19 4.38 8.31 8.58
N GLU A 20 4.88 8.48 9.81
CA GLU A 20 5.07 7.41 10.79
C GLU A 20 4.70 7.89 12.18
N PHE A 21 4.16 6.99 13.00
CA PHE A 21 3.62 7.28 14.32
C PHE A 21 4.15 6.27 15.35
N PRO A 22 4.37 6.65 16.62
CA PRO A 22 4.83 5.71 17.65
C PRO A 22 3.92 4.48 17.79
N VAL A 23 2.61 4.72 17.81
CA VAL A 23 1.58 3.68 17.93
C VAL A 23 0.51 3.91 16.87
N VAL A 24 0.09 2.83 16.19
CA VAL A 24 -1.00 2.88 15.20
C VAL A 24 -2.09 1.89 15.56
N ILE A 25 -3.33 2.36 15.57
CA ILE A 25 -4.54 1.56 15.76
C ILE A 25 -5.20 1.38 14.39
N ILE A 26 -5.40 0.13 13.97
CA ILE A 26 -5.93 -0.22 12.64
C ILE A 26 -7.23 -0.98 12.83
N PRO A 27 -8.40 -0.38 12.48
CA PRO A 27 -9.64 -1.13 12.37
C PRO A 27 -9.58 -2.05 11.15
N ILE A 28 -9.84 -3.35 11.35
CA ILE A 28 -9.87 -4.36 10.28
C ILE A 28 -11.18 -5.15 10.31
N LEU A 29 -12.04 -4.81 9.35
CA LEU A 29 -13.45 -5.20 9.30
C LEU A 29 -13.77 -5.76 7.91
N LYS A 30 -14.64 -6.77 7.83
CA LYS A 30 -15.04 -7.39 6.56
C LYS A 30 -15.81 -6.43 5.65
N GLU A 31 -16.48 -5.44 6.22
CA GLU A 31 -17.25 -4.40 5.53
C GLU A 31 -16.37 -3.62 4.54
N HIS A 32 -15.05 -3.61 4.75
CA HIS A 32 -14.06 -3.02 3.84
C HIS A 32 -13.39 -4.04 2.90
N TYR A 33 -14.05 -5.15 2.55
CA TYR A 33 -13.46 -6.29 1.83
C TYR A 33 -12.69 -5.92 0.55
N ILE A 34 -13.10 -4.87 -0.17
CA ILE A 34 -12.43 -4.38 -1.38
C ILE A 34 -10.98 -3.96 -1.06
N MET A 35 -10.79 -3.34 0.10
CA MET A 35 -9.52 -2.81 0.59
C MET A 35 -8.71 -3.83 1.41
N LEU A 36 -9.28 -4.99 1.77
CA LEU A 36 -8.56 -6.06 2.48
C LEU A 36 -7.53 -6.74 1.57
N ARG A 37 -6.40 -6.07 1.35
CA ARG A 37 -5.28 -6.51 0.50
C ARG A 37 -3.96 -6.47 1.27
N ARG A 38 -3.03 -7.36 0.91
CA ARG A 38 -1.77 -7.53 1.64
C ARG A 38 -0.92 -6.25 1.63
N ASN A 39 -0.81 -5.60 0.48
CA ASN A 39 -0.04 -4.36 0.32
C ASN A 39 -0.60 -3.21 1.15
N LEU A 40 -1.93 -3.08 1.25
CA LEU A 40 -2.56 -2.03 2.05
C LEU A 40 -2.37 -2.28 3.54
N LEU A 41 -2.58 -3.52 3.99
CA LEU A 41 -2.35 -3.91 5.39
C LEU A 41 -0.86 -3.75 5.78
N TYR A 42 0.06 -4.17 4.90
CA TYR A 42 1.50 -3.96 5.09
C TYR A 42 1.84 -2.48 5.25
N THR A 43 1.28 -1.63 4.38
CA THR A 43 1.49 -0.18 4.46
C THR A 43 0.97 0.40 5.77
N ALA A 44 -0.20 -0.05 6.24
CA ALA A 44 -0.76 0.39 7.52
C ALA A 44 0.14 0.00 8.70
N ILE A 45 0.64 -1.24 8.70
CA ILE A 45 1.55 -1.76 9.73
C ILE A 45 2.85 -0.96 9.75
N SER A 46 3.43 -0.65 8.60
CA SER A 46 4.68 0.13 8.51
C SER A 46 4.52 1.62 8.82
N ARG A 47 3.32 2.10 9.13
CA ARG A 47 3.14 3.44 9.73
C ARG A 47 3.52 3.45 11.22
N ALA A 48 3.58 2.30 11.90
CA ALA A 48 3.93 2.24 13.31
C ALA A 48 5.45 2.10 13.52
N LYS A 49 6.01 2.90 14.43
CA LYS A 49 7.42 2.80 14.85
C LYS A 49 7.63 1.81 15.99
N VAL A 50 6.66 1.71 16.90
CA VAL A 50 6.83 0.93 18.14
C VAL A 50 5.75 -0.13 18.29
N LYS A 51 4.48 0.21 18.06
CA LYS A 51 3.36 -0.71 18.33
C LYS A 51 2.23 -0.59 17.32
N VAL A 52 1.73 -1.75 16.89
CA VAL A 52 0.50 -1.87 16.09
C VAL A 52 -0.58 -2.51 16.94
N ILE A 53 -1.79 -1.95 16.88
CA ILE A 53 -2.98 -2.52 17.50
C ILE A 53 -4.00 -2.76 16.40
N LEU A 54 -4.28 -4.03 16.09
CA LEU A 54 -5.34 -4.40 15.15
C LEU A 54 -6.65 -4.60 15.93
N ILE A 55 -7.71 -3.91 15.54
CA ILE A 55 -9.04 -4.01 16.17
C ILE A 55 -10.03 -4.52 15.13
N GLY A 56 -10.71 -5.63 15.41
CA GLY A 56 -11.76 -6.16 14.55
C GLY A 56 -11.70 -7.67 14.38
N GLN A 57 -11.90 -8.14 13.16
CA GLN A 57 -12.20 -9.55 12.89
C GLN A 57 -10.97 -10.31 12.40
N LYS A 58 -10.64 -11.43 13.05
CA LYS A 58 -9.54 -12.32 12.63
C LYS A 58 -9.67 -12.79 11.17
N GLN A 59 -10.90 -12.99 10.71
CA GLN A 59 -11.17 -13.39 9.33
C GLN A 59 -10.83 -12.26 8.33
N ALA A 60 -11.05 -11.00 8.69
CA ALA A 60 -10.66 -9.86 7.84
C ALA A 60 -9.13 -9.75 7.70
N VAL A 61 -8.38 -10.04 8.78
CA VAL A 61 -6.92 -10.18 8.72
C VAL A 61 -6.54 -11.31 7.76
N PHE A 62 -7.16 -12.49 7.89
CA PHE A 62 -6.89 -13.64 7.03
C PHE A 62 -7.13 -13.32 5.55
N MET A 63 -8.25 -12.67 5.23
CA MET A 63 -8.55 -12.20 3.88
C MET A 63 -7.46 -11.25 3.36
N ALA A 64 -7.09 -10.24 4.15
CA ALA A 64 -6.09 -9.26 3.76
C ALA A 64 -4.71 -9.89 3.51
N ILE A 65 -4.25 -10.80 4.38
CA ILE A 65 -2.93 -11.42 4.22
C ILE A 65 -2.90 -12.46 3.09
N HIS A 66 -4.02 -13.04 2.65
CA HIS A 66 -4.06 -14.00 1.53
C HIS A 66 -4.33 -13.33 0.18
N LYS A 67 -4.96 -12.14 0.17
CA LYS A 67 -5.21 -11.39 -1.05
C LYS A 67 -3.92 -10.73 -1.55
N SER A 68 -3.18 -11.52 -2.33
CA SER A 68 -1.90 -11.17 -2.96
C SER A 68 -2.04 -10.33 -4.22
N ASP A 69 -3.26 -10.10 -4.71
CA ASP A 69 -3.48 -9.58 -6.05
C ASP A 69 -2.80 -8.22 -6.20
N VAL A 70 -1.59 -8.27 -6.75
CA VAL A 70 -1.00 -7.21 -7.52
C VAL A 70 -1.92 -7.15 -8.72
N ASP A 71 -2.97 -6.33 -8.65
CA ASP A 71 -3.78 -6.02 -9.82
C ASP A 71 -2.79 -5.78 -10.94
N LYS A 72 -2.83 -6.61 -12.00
CA LYS A 72 -1.92 -6.50 -13.13
C LYS A 72 -2.06 -5.07 -13.62
N ARG A 73 -1.07 -4.24 -13.26
CA ARG A 73 -1.09 -2.84 -13.64
C ARG A 73 -0.78 -2.84 -15.11
N ASN A 74 -1.75 -2.45 -15.94
CA ASN A 74 -1.53 -2.30 -17.36
C ASN A 74 -0.55 -1.15 -17.58
N THR A 75 0.74 -1.48 -17.68
CA THR A 75 1.85 -0.55 -17.88
C THR A 75 2.87 -1.17 -18.82
N ILE A 76 3.36 -0.36 -19.76
CA ILE A 76 4.40 -0.75 -20.73
C ILE A 76 5.81 -0.37 -20.28
N LEU A 77 5.95 0.23 -19.09
CA LEU A 77 7.23 0.78 -18.64
C LEU A 77 8.32 -0.29 -18.56
N SER A 78 7.99 -1.47 -18.02
CA SER A 78 8.94 -2.58 -17.92
C SER A 78 9.42 -3.04 -19.29
N ASP A 79 8.49 -3.21 -20.24
CA ASP A 79 8.81 -3.64 -21.60
C ASP A 79 9.69 -2.61 -22.31
N ARG A 80 9.42 -1.31 -22.11
CA ARG A 80 10.23 -0.22 -22.67
C ARG A 80 11.65 -0.19 -22.10
N ILE A 81 11.82 -0.43 -20.80
CA ILE A 81 13.15 -0.47 -20.16
C ILE A 81 13.97 -1.64 -20.73
N VAL A 82 13.36 -2.83 -20.83
CA VAL A 82 14.02 -4.03 -21.38
C VAL A 82 14.40 -3.82 -22.84
N ALA A 83 13.50 -3.26 -23.65
CA ALA A 83 13.76 -2.99 -25.06
C ALA A 83 14.89 -1.96 -25.26
N TYR A 84 14.96 -0.92 -24.43
CA TYR A 84 16.03 0.07 -24.49
C TYR A 84 17.39 -0.54 -24.13
N TYR A 85 17.45 -1.29 -23.03
CA TYR A 85 18.69 -1.93 -22.58
C TYR A 85 19.25 -2.92 -23.62
N ALA A 86 18.37 -3.69 -24.27
CA ALA A 86 18.77 -4.61 -25.34
C ALA A 86 19.38 -3.88 -26.55
N ARG A 87 18.85 -2.72 -26.91
CA ARG A 87 19.39 -1.88 -28.00
C ARG A 87 20.76 -1.29 -27.63
N GLU A 88 20.93 -0.75 -26.43
CA GLU A 88 22.24 -0.21 -26.02
C GLU A 88 23.32 -1.28 -25.93
N LYS A 89 23.00 -2.48 -25.44
CA LYS A 89 23.96 -3.59 -25.38
C LYS A 89 24.44 -4.02 -26.76
N GLN A 90 23.59 -3.93 -27.80
CA GLN A 90 24.00 -4.18 -29.18
C GLN A 90 24.95 -3.09 -29.72
N ASN A 91 24.73 -1.83 -29.34
CA ASN A 91 25.57 -0.70 -29.77
C ASN A 91 26.96 -0.66 -29.10
N LEU A 92 27.13 -1.32 -27.94
CA LEU A 92 28.40 -1.38 -27.20
C LEU A 92 29.32 -2.54 -27.64
N VAL A 93 28.80 -3.50 -28.41
CA VAL A 93 29.53 -4.69 -28.89
C VAL A 93 29.88 -4.56 -30.38
N GLY A 94 29.49 -3.45 -31.02
CA GLY A 94 29.82 -3.09 -32.40
C GLY A 94 30.91 -2.02 -32.49
#